data_AF-A0A183MQS5-F1
#
_entry.id   AF-A0A183MQS5-F1
#
_cell.length_a   1.000
_cell.length_b   1.000
_cell.length_c   1.000
_cell.angle_alpha   90.00
_cell.angle_beta   90.00
_cell.angle_gamma   90.00
#
_symmetry.space_group_name_H-M   'P 1'
#
loop_
_entity.id
_entity.type
_entity.pdbx_description
1 polymer ?
#
loop_
_entity_poly.entity_id
_entity_poly.type
_entity_poly.pdbx_seq_one_letter_code
_entity_poly.pdbx_strand_id
1 'polypeptide(L)'
;MHRSEKDKRYDRQLRLWGDHGQFALEYAKVCLLRAEGLGAEILKNLVLPGVGSFTIIDDSYVTDKDLGSNFFVTENHIGKARAQVVTESLMELNDEVNGNYLVEDVRDLLEKDPQIFFSFDIVIVTDAREKLLIRLSQLLSGTSITLVVCFSIGVIGYLRICSPEHVIVESHPDSYCPDLRLDRPFPDFVRMVNEEPLEEMTSEKLCHTPWLIIVYVFLQKFTSLVSFTAVGELF
;
A
#
# COMPACT_ATOMS: atom_id res chain seq x y z
N MET A 1 -17.59 6.13 -23.31
CA MET A 1 -16.93 7.05 -22.36
C MET A 1 -15.46 7.12 -22.74
N HIS A 2 -14.94 8.31 -23.06
CA HIS A 2 -13.52 8.49 -23.38
C HIS A 2 -12.75 8.50 -22.07
N ARG A 3 -11.94 7.46 -21.81
CA ARG A 3 -11.07 7.41 -20.64
C ARG A 3 -10.02 8.52 -20.74
N SER A 4 -9.71 9.18 -19.63
CA SER A 4 -8.65 10.18 -19.60
C SER A 4 -7.30 9.53 -19.94
N GLU A 5 -6.33 10.28 -20.45
CA GLU A 5 -4.96 9.75 -20.69
C GLU A 5 -4.34 9.20 -19.41
N LYS A 6 -4.66 9.83 -18.27
CA LYS A 6 -4.26 9.40 -16.94
C LYS A 6 -4.86 8.04 -16.56
N ASP A 7 -6.14 7.83 -16.83
CA ASP A 7 -6.81 6.54 -16.59
C ASP A 7 -6.23 5.43 -17.47
N LYS A 8 -5.72 5.77 -18.66
CA LYS A 8 -5.04 4.81 -19.53
C LYS A 8 -3.65 4.47 -19.00
N ARG A 9 -2.89 5.47 -18.54
CA ARG A 9 -1.55 5.30 -17.94
C ARG A 9 -1.60 4.41 -16.70
N TYR A 10 -2.54 4.69 -15.78
CA TYR A 10 -2.66 3.99 -14.50
C TYR A 10 -3.65 2.81 -14.51
N ASP A 11 -4.18 2.37 -15.66
CA ASP A 11 -5.20 1.29 -15.72
C ASP A 11 -4.80 0.04 -14.93
N ARG A 12 -3.52 -0.38 -15.03
CA ARG A 12 -3.06 -1.61 -14.38
C ARG A 12 -3.05 -1.50 -12.85
N GLN A 13 -2.65 -0.34 -12.32
CA GLN A 13 -2.57 -0.13 -10.88
C GLN A 13 -3.93 0.25 -10.27
N LEU A 14 -4.80 0.93 -11.04
CA LEU A 14 -6.20 1.18 -10.66
C LEU A 14 -6.97 -0.12 -10.41
N ARG A 15 -6.62 -1.22 -11.08
CA ARG A 15 -7.22 -2.54 -10.83
C ARG A 15 -6.80 -3.17 -9.50
N LEU A 16 -5.75 -2.66 -8.85
CA LEU A 16 -5.26 -3.15 -7.56
C LEU A 16 -5.84 -2.34 -6.40
N TRP A 17 -5.70 -1.01 -6.45
CA TRP A 17 -6.07 -0.13 -5.33
C TRP A 17 -7.22 0.85 -5.65
N GLY A 18 -7.84 0.73 -6.82
CA GLY A 18 -8.98 1.57 -7.21
C GLY A 18 -8.65 3.04 -7.42
N ASP A 19 -9.68 3.82 -7.76
CA ASP A 19 -9.55 5.27 -7.95
C ASP A 19 -9.24 5.99 -6.63
N HIS A 20 -9.73 5.48 -5.49
CA HIS A 20 -9.48 6.06 -4.17
C HIS A 20 -8.04 5.88 -3.70
N GLY A 21 -7.44 4.71 -3.95
CA GLY A 21 -6.02 4.48 -3.69
C GLY A 21 -5.12 5.37 -4.55
N GLN A 22 -5.49 5.55 -5.82
CA GLN A 22 -4.79 6.47 -6.72
C GLN A 22 -4.90 7.91 -6.26
N PHE A 23 -6.09 8.35 -5.85
CA PHE A 23 -6.29 9.68 -5.28
C PHE A 23 -5.42 9.89 -4.03
N ALA A 24 -5.35 8.93 -3.11
CA ALA A 24 -4.49 9.05 -1.93
C ALA A 24 -3.01 9.18 -2.31
N LEU A 25 -2.54 8.42 -3.31
CA LEU A 25 -1.17 8.49 -3.80
C LEU A 25 -0.81 9.85 -4.41
N GLU A 26 -1.72 10.43 -5.19
CA GLU A 26 -1.55 11.72 -5.88
C GLU A 26 -1.59 12.93 -4.94
N TYR A 27 -2.07 12.75 -3.71
CA TYR A 27 -2.05 13.80 -2.68
C TYR A 27 -0.91 13.62 -1.68
N ALA A 28 -0.22 12.47 -1.72
CA ALA A 28 0.87 12.18 -0.80
C ALA A 28 2.10 13.04 -1.08
N LYS A 29 2.76 13.45 0.00
CA LYS A 29 4.01 14.20 0.01
C LYS A 29 5.11 13.38 0.67
N VAL A 30 6.15 13.06 -0.09
CA VAL A 30 7.23 12.18 0.35
C VAL A 30 8.53 12.96 0.49
N CYS A 31 9.19 12.87 1.63
CA CYS A 31 10.55 13.35 1.81
C CYS A 31 11.52 12.17 1.71
N LEU A 32 12.54 12.28 0.87
CA LEU A 32 13.67 11.34 0.83
C LEU A 32 14.91 12.02 1.42
N LEU A 33 15.52 11.38 2.41
CA LEU A 33 16.82 11.76 2.93
C LEU A 33 17.91 10.95 2.23
N ARG A 34 18.77 11.67 1.52
CA ARG A 34 19.88 11.18 0.68
C ARG A 34 19.42 10.41 -0.55
N ALA A 35 19.84 10.87 -1.72
CA ALA A 35 19.51 10.30 -3.03
C ALA A 35 20.65 9.43 -3.57
N GLU A 36 21.12 8.50 -2.73
CA GLU A 36 21.97 7.40 -3.17
C GLU A 36 21.18 6.40 -4.02
N GLY A 37 21.85 5.40 -4.60
CA GLY A 37 21.20 4.42 -5.48
C GLY A 37 19.91 3.82 -4.91
N LEU A 38 19.91 3.44 -3.63
CA LEU A 38 18.72 2.93 -2.95
C LEU A 38 17.58 3.97 -2.89
N GLY A 39 17.90 5.21 -2.51
CA GLY A 39 16.91 6.28 -2.38
C GLY A 39 16.29 6.64 -3.73
N ALA A 40 17.11 6.73 -4.77
CA ALA A 40 16.65 7.00 -6.13
C ALA A 40 15.75 5.87 -6.67
N GLU A 41 16.09 4.61 -6.40
CA GLU A 41 15.25 3.46 -6.75
C GLU A 41 13.91 3.44 -6.00
N ILE A 42 13.89 3.81 -4.72
CA ILE A 42 12.65 3.96 -3.95
C ILE A 42 11.78 5.04 -4.58
N LEU A 43 12.33 6.23 -4.84
CA LEU A 43 11.56 7.33 -5.43
C LEU A 43 11.08 7.01 -6.84
N LYS A 44 11.87 6.35 -7.69
CA LYS A 44 11.42 5.87 -9.00
C LYS A 44 10.13 5.05 -8.88
N ASN A 45 10.07 4.14 -7.91
CA ASN A 45 8.89 3.30 -7.68
C ASN A 45 7.69 4.06 -7.08
N LEU A 46 7.85 5.31 -6.65
CA LEU A 46 6.76 6.19 -6.21
C LEU A 46 6.37 7.21 -7.31
N VAL A 47 7.33 7.68 -8.09
CA VAL A 47 7.12 8.61 -9.20
C VAL A 47 6.38 7.93 -10.35
N LEU A 48 6.76 6.70 -10.73
CA LEU A 48 6.11 5.95 -11.81
C LEU A 48 4.59 5.76 -11.60
N PRO A 49 4.11 5.37 -10.40
CA PRO A 49 2.67 5.26 -10.14
C PRO A 49 1.98 6.61 -9.84
N GLY A 50 2.72 7.73 -9.79
CA GLY A 50 2.13 9.07 -9.70
C GLY A 50 1.93 9.57 -8.27
N VAL A 51 2.95 9.47 -7.42
CA VAL A 51 2.96 10.17 -6.11
C VAL A 51 2.79 11.68 -6.31
N GLY A 52 2.02 12.35 -5.46
CA GLY A 52 1.70 13.78 -5.63
C GLY A 52 2.92 14.70 -5.69
N SER A 53 3.80 14.56 -4.70
CA SER A 53 5.07 15.27 -4.69
C SER A 53 6.14 14.54 -3.89
N PHE A 54 7.39 14.79 -4.24
CA PHE A 54 8.53 14.38 -3.45
C PHE A 54 9.53 15.52 -3.23
N THR A 55 10.29 15.44 -2.14
CA THR A 55 11.41 16.35 -1.87
C THR A 55 12.64 15.56 -1.46
N ILE A 56 13.75 15.75 -2.17
CA ILE A 56 15.04 15.15 -1.84
C ILE A 56 15.86 16.10 -0.98
N ILE A 57 16.31 15.64 0.18
CA ILE A 57 17.24 16.37 1.06
C ILE A 57 18.57 15.64 1.06
N ASP A 58 19.58 16.23 0.43
CA ASP A 58 20.93 15.66 0.31
C ASP A 58 21.97 16.76 0.08
N ASP A 59 22.95 16.86 0.97
CA ASP A 59 24.09 17.79 0.89
C ASP A 59 25.25 17.26 0.04
N SER A 60 25.19 15.99 -0.37
CA SER A 60 26.28 15.37 -1.13
C SER A 60 26.28 15.80 -2.60
N TYR A 61 27.47 15.78 -3.18
CA TYR A 61 27.69 15.96 -4.60
C TYR A 61 27.85 14.61 -5.29
N VAL A 62 27.53 14.54 -6.58
CA VAL A 62 27.73 13.34 -7.40
C VAL A 62 29.22 13.04 -7.52
N THR A 63 29.59 11.79 -7.28
CA THR A 63 30.95 11.25 -7.36
C THR A 63 31.01 10.06 -8.33
N ASP A 64 32.22 9.59 -8.65
CA ASP A 64 32.42 8.40 -9.49
C ASP A 64 31.73 7.15 -8.93
N LYS A 65 31.57 7.06 -7.59
CA LYS A 65 30.88 5.93 -6.95
C LYS A 65 29.40 5.88 -7.30
N ASP A 66 28.78 7.04 -7.49
CA ASP A 66 27.36 7.14 -7.81
C ASP A 66 27.09 6.61 -9.23
N LEU A 67 28.03 6.79 -10.17
CA LEU A 67 27.88 6.30 -11.56
C LEU A 67 27.67 4.79 -11.67
N GLY A 68 28.29 4.02 -10.76
CA GLY A 68 28.17 2.56 -10.74
C GLY A 68 26.97 2.05 -9.95
N SER A 69 26.26 2.91 -9.21
CA SER A 69 25.25 2.48 -8.25
C SER A 69 23.91 3.24 -8.34
N ASN A 70 23.86 4.33 -9.10
CA ASN A 70 22.68 5.16 -9.24
C ASN A 70 22.39 5.43 -10.72
N PHE A 71 21.26 4.91 -11.21
CA PHE A 71 20.85 5.05 -12.62
C PHE A 71 20.54 6.50 -13.03
N PHE A 72 20.25 7.37 -12.06
CA PHE A 72 19.79 8.74 -12.28
C PHE A 72 20.93 9.76 -12.35
N VAL A 73 22.19 9.29 -12.43
CA VAL A 73 23.36 10.16 -12.57
C VAL A 73 24.23 9.71 -13.75
N THR A 74 24.95 10.66 -14.35
CA THR A 74 25.85 10.42 -15.48
C THR A 74 27.20 11.08 -15.20
N GLU A 75 28.23 10.76 -16.00
CA GLU A 75 29.57 11.37 -15.86
C GLU A 75 29.52 12.92 -15.91
N ASN A 76 28.60 13.48 -16.70
CA ASN A 76 28.39 14.93 -16.81
C ASN A 76 27.81 15.59 -15.53
N HIS A 77 27.40 14.77 -14.56
CA HIS A 77 26.84 15.21 -13.29
C HIS A 77 27.87 15.24 -12.17
N ILE A 78 29.07 14.68 -12.35
CA ILE A 78 30.13 14.69 -11.33
C ILE A 78 30.37 16.12 -10.83
N GLY A 79 30.39 16.29 -9.51
CA GLY A 79 30.57 17.59 -8.85
C GLY A 79 29.32 18.47 -8.76
N LYS A 80 28.17 18.04 -9.31
CA LYS A 80 26.87 18.71 -9.10
C LYS A 80 26.17 18.18 -7.86
N ALA A 81 25.25 18.96 -7.30
CA ALA A 81 24.47 18.54 -6.13
C ALA A 81 23.61 17.33 -6.49
N ARG A 82 23.75 16.24 -5.72
CA ARG A 82 23.07 14.97 -6.02
C ARG A 82 21.55 15.11 -5.88
N ALA A 83 21.07 15.86 -4.89
CA ALA A 83 19.64 16.11 -4.69
C ALA A 83 19.00 16.74 -5.95
N GLN A 84 19.67 17.74 -6.53
CA GLN A 84 19.21 18.41 -7.73
C GLN A 84 19.16 17.47 -8.92
N VAL A 85 20.29 16.84 -9.25
CA VAL A 85 20.42 15.98 -10.44
C VAL A 85 19.41 14.84 -10.41
N VAL A 86 19.29 14.15 -9.28
CA VAL A 86 18.38 13.00 -9.15
C VAL A 86 16.93 13.46 -9.23
N THR A 87 16.58 14.63 -8.69
CA THR A 87 15.23 15.18 -8.81
C THR A 87 14.88 15.49 -10.25
N GLU A 88 15.76 16.18 -10.97
CA GLU A 88 15.58 16.51 -12.39
C GLU A 88 15.37 15.25 -13.24
N SER A 89 16.22 14.22 -13.05
CA SER A 89 16.09 12.95 -13.78
C SER A 89 14.85 12.14 -13.40
N LEU A 90 14.39 12.18 -12.14
CA LEU A 90 13.16 11.50 -11.73
C LEU A 90 11.91 12.18 -12.32
N MET A 91 11.91 13.50 -12.45
CA MET A 91 10.79 14.24 -13.04
C MET A 91 10.57 13.90 -14.52
N GLU A 92 11.60 13.42 -15.23
CA GLU A 92 11.45 12.91 -16.61
C GLU A 92 10.58 11.63 -16.69
N LEU A 93 10.45 10.88 -15.60
CA LEU A 93 9.66 9.65 -15.57
C LEU A 93 8.16 9.91 -15.54
N ASN A 94 7.74 10.99 -14.89
CA ASN A 94 6.34 11.33 -14.73
C ASN A 94 6.16 12.84 -14.54
N ASP A 95 5.63 13.49 -15.58
CA ASP A 95 5.32 14.91 -15.66
C ASP A 95 4.15 15.35 -14.77
N GLU A 96 3.35 14.42 -14.26
CA GLU A 96 2.29 14.70 -13.29
C GLU A 96 2.81 14.83 -11.84
N VAL A 97 4.06 14.44 -11.58
CA VAL A 97 4.65 14.40 -10.24
C VAL A 97 5.49 15.65 -9.98
N ASN A 98 5.29 16.27 -8.82
CA ASN A 98 6.06 17.46 -8.42
C ASN A 98 7.32 17.07 -7.65
N GLY A 99 8.49 17.21 -8.28
CA GLY A 99 9.78 17.00 -7.65
C GLY A 99 10.39 18.30 -7.10
N ASN A 100 10.92 18.26 -5.88
CA ASN A 100 11.69 19.35 -5.27
C ASN A 100 12.98 18.80 -4.65
N TYR A 101 13.94 19.68 -4.36
CA TYR A 101 15.17 19.31 -3.67
C TYR A 101 15.66 20.42 -2.73
N LEU A 102 16.43 20.00 -1.72
CA LEU A 102 17.18 20.85 -0.80
C LEU A 102 18.59 20.31 -0.66
N VAL A 103 19.58 21.18 -0.90
CA VAL A 103 21.00 20.85 -0.78
C VAL A 103 21.46 21.27 0.62
N GLU A 104 21.00 20.54 1.62
CA GLU A 104 21.28 20.81 3.03
C GLU A 104 21.54 19.51 3.82
N ASP A 105 22.39 19.61 4.84
CA ASP A 105 22.63 18.49 5.75
C ASP A 105 21.42 18.32 6.65
N VAL A 106 20.87 17.10 6.69
CA VAL A 106 19.71 16.76 7.53
C VAL A 106 19.93 17.12 9.00
N ARG A 107 21.16 16.98 9.50
CA ARG A 107 21.52 17.32 10.90
C ARG A 107 21.36 18.81 11.15
N ASP A 108 21.81 19.64 10.22
CA ASP A 108 21.68 21.09 10.29
C ASP A 108 20.21 21.51 10.20
N LEU A 109 19.44 20.87 9.32
CA LEU A 109 18.00 21.10 9.19
C LEU A 109 17.24 20.77 10.47
N LEU A 110 17.57 19.66 11.13
CA LEU A 110 16.97 19.30 12.42
C LEU A 110 17.24 20.32 13.52
N GLU A 111 18.34 21.09 13.42
CA GLU A 111 18.71 22.11 14.40
C GLU A 111 18.14 23.50 14.04
N LYS A 112 18.09 23.85 12.75
CA LYS A 112 17.64 25.17 12.26
C LYS A 112 16.14 25.24 12.03
N ASP A 113 15.57 24.24 11.37
CA ASP A 113 14.15 24.20 11.01
C ASP A 113 13.60 22.75 10.98
N PRO A 114 13.35 22.16 12.16
CA PRO A 114 12.76 20.83 12.24
C PRO A 114 11.31 20.80 11.73
N GLN A 115 10.66 21.96 11.53
CA GLN A 115 9.24 22.00 11.15
C GLN A 115 9.01 21.55 9.72
N ILE A 116 10.04 21.59 8.87
CA ILE A 116 9.96 21.16 7.48
C ILE A 116 9.47 19.71 7.35
N PHE A 117 9.86 18.83 8.28
CA PHE A 117 9.47 17.43 8.26
C PHE A 117 7.97 17.22 8.50
N PHE A 118 7.28 18.18 9.14
CA PHE A 118 5.84 18.10 9.35
C PHE A 118 5.00 18.43 8.11
N SER A 119 5.63 18.86 7.03
CA SER A 119 4.95 19.13 5.75
C SER A 119 4.74 17.88 4.89
N PHE A 120 5.29 16.73 5.30
CA PHE A 120 5.27 15.47 4.57
C PHE A 120 4.41 14.42 5.26
N ASP A 121 3.85 13.49 4.48
CA ASP A 121 3.11 12.34 5.00
C ASP A 121 4.05 11.18 5.35
N ILE A 122 5.13 11.05 4.56
CA ILE A 122 6.11 9.98 4.69
C ILE A 122 7.52 10.57 4.60
N VAL A 123 8.37 10.22 5.56
CA VAL A 123 9.81 10.53 5.54
C VAL A 123 10.58 9.22 5.36
N ILE A 124 11.31 9.12 4.26
CA ILE A 124 12.13 7.96 3.89
C ILE A 124 13.58 8.30 4.14
N VAL A 125 14.27 7.45 4.89
CA VAL A 125 15.67 7.63 5.24
C VAL A 125 16.49 6.50 4.67
N THR A 126 17.52 6.84 3.90
CA THR A 126 18.49 5.87 3.38
C THR A 126 19.88 6.10 3.97
N ASP A 127 20.56 5.00 4.30
CA ASP A 127 21.95 4.98 4.77
C ASP A 127 22.30 5.97 5.91
N ALA A 128 21.39 6.21 6.87
CA ALA A 128 21.62 7.14 7.97
C ALA A 128 22.32 6.52 9.20
N ARG A 129 23.13 7.33 9.89
CA ARG A 129 23.70 6.97 11.19
C ARG A 129 22.62 6.90 12.27
N GLU A 130 22.79 5.98 13.22
CA GLU A 130 21.85 5.75 14.33
C GLU A 130 21.46 7.03 15.09
N LYS A 131 22.42 7.92 15.38
CA LYS A 131 22.16 9.19 16.08
C LYS A 131 21.13 10.07 15.35
N LEU A 132 21.20 10.11 14.01
CA LEU A 132 20.25 10.87 13.19
C LEU A 132 18.86 10.23 13.24
N LEU A 133 18.81 8.89 13.13
CA LEU A 133 17.57 8.13 13.20
C LEU A 133 16.84 8.30 14.53
N ILE A 134 17.57 8.29 15.65
CA ILE A 134 16.98 8.50 16.98
C ILE A 134 16.36 9.91 17.06
N ARG A 135 17.08 10.94 16.59
CA ARG A 135 16.56 12.32 16.58
C ARG A 135 15.32 12.45 15.70
N LEU A 136 15.34 11.91 14.48
CA LEU A 136 14.17 11.91 13.59
C LEU A 136 13.00 11.14 14.19
N SER A 137 13.25 9.95 14.75
CA SER A 137 12.23 9.14 15.40
C SER A 137 11.61 9.83 16.61
N GLN A 138 12.38 10.63 17.36
CA GLN A 138 11.87 11.43 18.48
C GLN A 138 11.05 12.62 17.99
N LEU A 139 11.52 13.30 16.93
CA LEU A 139 10.81 14.45 16.34
C LEU A 139 9.45 14.06 15.77
N LEU A 140 9.39 12.94 15.05
CA LEU A 140 8.17 12.43 14.43
C LEU A 140 7.30 11.64 15.41
N SER A 141 7.79 11.40 16.63
CA SER A 141 7.04 10.67 17.67
C SER A 141 5.75 11.42 18.03
N GLY A 142 4.61 10.73 17.97
CA GLY A 142 3.31 11.32 18.26
C GLY A 142 2.70 12.12 17.12
N THR A 143 3.32 12.16 15.94
CA THR A 143 2.72 12.69 14.71
C THR A 143 2.13 11.59 13.84
N SER A 144 1.31 11.95 12.86
CA SER A 144 0.75 11.02 11.86
C SER A 144 1.73 10.66 10.75
N ILE A 145 2.98 11.12 10.84
CA ILE A 145 3.99 11.01 9.78
C ILE A 145 4.68 9.66 9.90
N THR A 146 4.72 8.94 8.78
CA THR A 146 5.35 7.62 8.76
C THR A 146 6.84 7.77 8.45
N LEU A 147 7.68 7.25 9.33
CA LEU A 147 9.12 7.16 9.12
C LEU A 147 9.47 5.79 8.54
N VAL A 148 10.07 5.76 7.36
CA VAL A 148 10.55 4.55 6.68
C VAL A 148 12.06 4.59 6.63
N VAL A 149 12.71 3.59 7.23
CA VAL A 149 14.18 3.48 7.28
C VAL A 149 14.62 2.31 6.42
N CYS A 150 15.46 2.59 5.44
CA CYS A 150 15.95 1.61 4.47
C CYS A 150 17.49 1.60 4.45
N PHE A 151 18.10 0.42 4.48
CA PHE A 151 19.53 0.25 4.24
C PHE A 151 19.79 -0.86 3.23
N SER A 152 20.87 -0.70 2.48
CA SER A 152 21.46 -1.76 1.66
C SER A 152 22.92 -1.89 2.06
N ILE A 153 23.29 -3.02 2.66
CA ILE A 153 24.64 -3.31 3.13
C ILE A 153 25.12 -4.59 2.44
N GLY A 154 25.84 -4.43 1.33
CA GLY A 154 26.25 -5.55 0.48
C GLY A 154 25.04 -6.27 -0.11
N VAL A 155 24.77 -7.50 0.34
CA VAL A 155 23.61 -8.31 -0.08
C VAL A 155 22.46 -8.28 0.93
N ILE A 156 22.60 -7.51 2.01
CA ILE A 156 21.59 -7.41 3.07
C ILE A 156 20.77 -6.15 2.84
N GLY A 157 19.45 -6.32 2.70
CA GLY A 157 18.49 -5.24 2.79
C GLY A 157 17.91 -5.14 4.20
N TYR A 158 17.77 -3.93 4.72
CA TYR A 158 17.04 -3.66 5.96
C TYR A 158 15.91 -2.68 5.66
N LEU A 159 14.73 -2.98 6.19
CA LEU A 159 13.56 -2.12 6.14
C LEU A 159 12.94 -2.04 7.54
N ARG A 160 12.68 -0.83 8.01
CA ARG A 160 11.92 -0.58 9.23
C ARG A 160 10.91 0.52 8.99
N ILE A 161 9.65 0.24 9.30
CA ILE A 161 8.55 1.20 9.26
C ILE A 161 8.23 1.59 10.70
N CYS A 162 8.16 2.88 10.97
CA CYS A 162 7.82 3.46 12.25
C CYS A 162 6.60 4.36 12.07
N SER A 163 5.46 3.92 12.62
CA SER A 163 4.22 4.68 12.72
C SER A 163 3.59 4.36 14.08
N PRO A 164 3.01 5.34 14.80
CA PRO A 164 2.40 5.08 16.10
C PRO A 164 1.18 4.16 15.98
N GLU A 165 0.31 4.43 15.02
CA GLU A 165 -0.87 3.62 14.71
C GLU A 165 -1.18 3.73 13.21
N HIS A 166 -1.43 2.60 12.55
CA HIS A 166 -1.79 2.57 11.13
C HIS A 166 -2.98 1.62 10.94
N VAL A 167 -4.18 2.20 10.93
CA VAL A 167 -5.44 1.45 10.78
C VAL A 167 -5.71 1.19 9.31
N ILE A 168 -5.91 -0.08 8.96
CA ILE A 168 -6.25 -0.52 7.61
C ILE A 168 -7.61 -1.21 7.67
N VAL A 169 -8.57 -0.69 6.89
CA VAL A 169 -9.91 -1.29 6.73
C VAL A 169 -9.91 -2.25 5.54
N GLU A 170 -9.41 -1.79 4.39
CA GLU A 170 -9.29 -2.59 3.17
C GLU A 170 -7.97 -3.37 3.19
N SER A 171 -7.95 -4.50 3.90
CA SER A 171 -6.73 -5.30 4.06
C SER A 171 -6.38 -6.20 2.87
N HIS A 172 -7.26 -6.28 1.87
CA HIS A 172 -7.12 -7.10 0.65
C HIS A 172 -6.56 -8.52 0.89
N PRO A 173 -7.28 -9.40 1.62
CA PRO A 173 -6.80 -10.75 1.88
C PRO A 173 -6.72 -11.58 0.59
N ASP A 174 -5.61 -12.29 0.38
CA ASP A 174 -5.39 -13.16 -0.81
C ASP A 174 -6.44 -14.27 -0.93
N SER A 175 -7.01 -14.70 0.19
CA SER A 175 -8.03 -15.73 0.24
C SER A 175 -9.08 -15.36 1.27
N TYR A 176 -10.34 -15.55 0.88
CA TYR A 176 -11.49 -15.25 1.73
C TYR A 176 -12.38 -16.48 1.83
N CYS A 177 -12.76 -16.82 3.06
CA CYS A 177 -13.87 -17.74 3.29
C CYS A 177 -15.17 -16.94 3.17
N PRO A 178 -16.06 -17.25 2.20
CA PRO A 178 -17.27 -16.47 2.00
C PRO A 178 -18.17 -16.49 3.25
N ASP A 179 -18.69 -15.33 3.64
CA ASP A 179 -19.71 -15.23 4.70
C ASP A 179 -21.07 -15.72 4.17
N LEU A 180 -21.23 -17.04 4.09
CA LEU A 180 -22.43 -17.68 3.52
C LEU A 180 -23.63 -17.68 4.47
N ARG A 181 -23.41 -17.48 5.78
CA ARG A 181 -24.46 -17.48 6.82
C ARG A 181 -25.38 -18.70 6.83
N LEU A 182 -24.94 -19.87 6.33
CA LEU A 182 -25.79 -21.07 6.31
C LEU A 182 -26.06 -21.65 7.71
N ASP A 183 -25.17 -21.38 8.66
CA ASP A 183 -25.32 -21.71 10.08
C ASP A 183 -26.33 -20.79 10.80
N ARG A 184 -26.43 -19.53 10.36
CA ARG A 184 -27.33 -18.50 10.89
C ARG A 184 -27.97 -17.72 9.75
N PRO A 185 -28.92 -18.33 9.01
CA PRO A 185 -29.51 -17.73 7.84
C PRO A 185 -30.37 -16.52 8.23
N PHE A 186 -30.38 -15.50 7.39
CA PHE A 186 -31.26 -14.35 7.56
C PHE A 186 -32.69 -14.69 7.11
N PRO A 187 -33.74 -14.05 7.67
CA PRO A 187 -35.13 -14.43 7.42
C PRO A 187 -35.54 -14.44 5.95
N ASP A 188 -35.03 -13.49 5.15
CA ASP A 188 -35.36 -13.42 3.73
C ASP A 188 -34.79 -14.58 2.92
N PHE A 189 -33.59 -15.07 3.28
CA PHE A 189 -33.02 -16.28 2.67
C PHE A 189 -33.87 -17.50 3.00
N VAL A 190 -34.28 -17.65 4.27
CA VAL A 190 -35.16 -18.76 4.69
C VAL A 190 -36.49 -18.73 3.94
N ARG A 191 -37.08 -17.53 3.78
CA ARG A 191 -38.32 -17.33 3.02
C ARG A 191 -38.14 -17.75 1.56
N MET A 192 -37.09 -17.28 0.89
CA MET A 192 -36.77 -17.63 -0.49
C MET A 192 -36.63 -19.15 -0.68
N VAL A 193 -35.97 -19.85 0.25
CA VAL A 193 -35.85 -21.32 0.18
C VAL A 193 -37.20 -22.02 0.37
N ASN A 194 -38.06 -21.50 1.25
CA ASN A 194 -39.35 -22.11 1.55
C ASN A 194 -40.43 -21.83 0.50
N GLU A 195 -40.25 -20.83 -0.36
CA GLU A 195 -41.20 -20.47 -1.43
C GLU A 195 -41.25 -21.52 -2.55
N GLU A 196 -40.11 -22.10 -2.93
CA GLU A 196 -40.02 -23.20 -3.91
C GLU A 196 -39.29 -24.40 -3.27
N PRO A 197 -40.01 -25.37 -2.67
CA PRO A 197 -39.39 -26.54 -2.06
C PRO A 197 -38.68 -27.41 -3.10
N LEU A 198 -37.48 -27.87 -2.76
CA LEU A 198 -36.55 -28.56 -3.67
C LEU A 198 -37.17 -29.85 -4.26
N GLU A 199 -38.01 -30.53 -3.48
CA GLU A 199 -38.67 -31.80 -3.85
C GLU A 199 -39.74 -31.65 -4.93
N GLU A 200 -40.29 -30.45 -5.08
CA GLU A 200 -41.37 -30.15 -6.03
C GLU A 200 -40.84 -29.56 -7.35
N MET A 201 -39.53 -29.34 -7.44
CA MET A 201 -38.89 -28.75 -8.60
C MET A 201 -38.77 -29.75 -9.76
N THR A 202 -38.90 -29.25 -11.00
CA THR A 202 -38.55 -30.03 -12.19
C THR A 202 -37.05 -30.27 -12.27
N SER A 203 -36.63 -31.35 -12.93
CA SER A 203 -35.19 -31.67 -13.09
C SER A 203 -34.40 -30.53 -13.74
N GLU A 204 -35.00 -29.80 -14.68
CA GLU A 204 -34.41 -28.64 -15.32
C GLU A 204 -34.16 -27.49 -14.33
N LYS A 205 -35.17 -27.15 -13.50
CA LYS A 205 -35.03 -26.13 -12.46
C LYS A 205 -33.97 -26.51 -11.41
N LEU A 206 -33.93 -27.79 -11.02
CA LEU A 206 -32.96 -28.27 -10.04
C LEU A 206 -31.51 -28.10 -10.50
N CYS A 207 -31.21 -28.39 -11.78
CA CYS A 207 -29.87 -28.20 -12.36
C CYS A 207 -29.38 -26.75 -12.35
N HIS A 208 -30.30 -25.79 -12.37
CA HIS A 208 -30.00 -24.35 -12.34
C HIS A 208 -30.09 -23.73 -10.93
N THR A 209 -30.39 -24.54 -9.90
CA THR A 209 -30.51 -24.05 -8.53
C THR A 209 -29.12 -23.79 -7.92
N PRO A 210 -28.86 -22.61 -7.33
CA PRO A 210 -27.61 -22.34 -6.64
C PRO A 210 -27.30 -23.38 -5.58
N TRP A 211 -26.06 -23.88 -5.57
CA TRP A 211 -25.61 -24.92 -4.66
C TRP A 211 -25.82 -24.57 -3.18
N LEU A 212 -25.81 -23.28 -2.83
CA LEU A 212 -26.09 -22.78 -1.48
C LEU A 212 -27.48 -23.18 -0.96
N ILE A 213 -28.50 -23.13 -1.83
CA ILE A 213 -29.87 -23.52 -1.47
C ILE A 213 -29.92 -25.02 -1.20
N ILE A 214 -29.29 -25.81 -2.07
CA ILE A 214 -29.21 -27.27 -1.94
C ILE A 214 -28.55 -27.63 -0.60
N VAL A 215 -27.35 -27.08 -0.33
CA VAL A 215 -26.63 -27.32 0.92
C VAL A 215 -27.45 -26.93 2.14
N TYR A 216 -28.15 -25.79 2.10
CA TYR A 216 -29.00 -25.35 3.19
C TYR A 216 -30.19 -26.30 3.46
N VAL A 217 -30.92 -26.73 2.43
CA VAL A 217 -32.05 -27.66 2.59
C VAL A 217 -31.58 -28.98 3.19
N PHE A 218 -30.47 -29.55 2.70
CA PHE A 218 -29.91 -30.77 3.26
C PHE A 218 -29.35 -30.57 4.67
N LEU A 219 -28.81 -29.39 4.99
CA LEU A 219 -28.37 -29.05 6.35
C LEU A 219 -29.56 -29.00 7.32
N GLN A 220 -30.71 -28.43 6.92
CA GLN A 220 -31.94 -28.43 7.71
C GLN A 220 -32.48 -29.85 7.94
N LYS A 221 -32.46 -30.70 6.90
CA LYS A 221 -32.81 -32.12 7.02
C LYS A 221 -31.87 -32.85 7.98
N PHE A 222 -30.57 -32.63 7.87
CA PHE A 222 -29.58 -33.26 8.74
C PHE A 222 -29.75 -32.84 10.21
N THR A 223 -29.89 -31.53 10.46
CA THR A 223 -30.06 -30.98 11.82
C THR A 223 -31.35 -31.44 12.48
N SER A 224 -32.46 -31.52 11.73
CA SER A 224 -33.72 -32.07 12.24
C SER A 224 -33.63 -33.57 12.59
N LEU A 225 -32.93 -34.37 11.77
CA LEU A 225 -32.68 -35.80 12.04
C LEU A 225 -31.83 -36.01 13.32
N VAL A 226 -30.74 -35.25 13.46
CA VAL A 226 -29.83 -35.38 14.62
C VAL A 226 -30.46 -34.86 15.91
N SER A 227 -31.28 -33.82 15.83
CA SER A 227 -32.02 -33.31 17.00
C SER A 227 -33.05 -34.33 17.51
N PHE A 228 -33.58 -35.18 16.63
CA PHE A 228 -34.54 -36.23 16.99
C PHE A 228 -33.87 -37.42 17.70
N THR A 229 -32.64 -37.78 17.32
CA THR A 229 -31.90 -38.89 17.96
C THR A 229 -31.34 -38.52 19.33
N ALA A 230 -30.90 -37.27 19.55
CA ALA A 230 -30.40 -36.81 20.85
C ALA A 230 -31.48 -36.76 21.96
N VAL A 231 -32.76 -36.62 21.58
CA VAL A 231 -33.90 -36.69 22.52
C VAL A 231 -34.36 -38.13 22.76
N GLY A 232 -34.03 -39.06 21.85
CA GLY A 232 -34.39 -40.48 21.93
C GLY A 232 -33.49 -41.36 22.81
N GLU A 233 -32.33 -40.87 23.25
CA GLU A 233 -31.40 -41.60 24.15
C GLU A 233 -31.50 -41.19 25.63
N LEU A 234 -32.49 -40.35 26.00
CA LEU A 234 -32.74 -39.92 27.39
C LEU A 234 -34.04 -40.52 27.99
N PHE A 235 -34.38 -41.76 27.64
CA PHE A 235 -35.39 -42.56 28.36
C PHE A 235 -34.92 -44.01 28.52
#